data_AF-A0A952NIB2-F1
#
_entry.id   AF-A0A952NIB2-F1
#
_cell.length_a   1.000
_cell.length_b   1.000
_cell.length_c   1.000
_cell.angle_alpha   90.00
_cell.angle_beta   90.00
_cell.angle_gamma   90.00
#
_symmetry.space_group_name_H-M   'P 1'
#
loop_
_entity.id
_entity.type
_entity.pdbx_description
1 polymer ?
#
loop_
_entity_poly.entity_id
_entity_poly.type
_entity_poly.pdbx_seq_one_letter_code
_entity_poly.pdbx_strand_id
1 'polypeptide(L)'
;MALDRKALFLKILAEKGLGPREELTRIAAEHVKDLAPLSGRHFTEETEKNITLKAAHQLAQSRLNSPETPILDTWREIVTDYHRSRQWGFPSSSQKENRPKDITPTREVASYFWTMFQALFLMKCVILFFGIKSAEEPSPWMTAGLILAIAFSFGSLIWFAIRKSRKEPKEKER
;
A
#
# COMPACT_ATOMS: atom_id res chain seq x y z
N MET A 1 -7.21 -10.92 2.72
CA MET A 1 -5.98 -11.44 3.34
C MET A 1 -4.99 -11.71 2.21
N ALA A 2 -4.15 -10.73 1.83
CA ALA A 2 -3.17 -10.91 0.76
C ALA A 2 -2.11 -11.88 1.27
N LEU A 3 -2.11 -13.13 0.78
CA LEU A 3 -1.01 -14.05 1.06
C LEU A 3 0.28 -13.41 0.55
N ASP A 4 1.27 -13.31 1.42
CA ASP A 4 2.61 -12.90 1.06
C ASP A 4 3.11 -13.82 -0.07
N ARG A 5 3.26 -13.27 -1.28
CA ARG A 5 3.62 -14.01 -2.49
C ARG A 5 4.95 -14.75 -2.33
N LYS A 6 5.86 -14.19 -1.53
CA LYS A 6 7.11 -14.85 -1.13
C LYS A 6 6.83 -16.13 -0.34
N ALA A 7 5.92 -16.08 0.62
CA ALA A 7 5.55 -17.24 1.43
C ALA A 7 4.86 -18.32 0.57
N LEU A 8 4.01 -17.93 -0.37
CA LEU A 8 3.38 -18.87 -1.32
C LEU A 8 4.44 -19.56 -2.19
N PHE A 9 5.39 -18.82 -2.76
CA PHE A 9 6.47 -19.37 -3.57
C PHE A 9 7.32 -20.37 -2.77
N LEU A 10 7.76 -20.01 -1.57
CA LEU A 10 8.56 -20.89 -0.70
C LEU A 10 7.79 -22.13 -0.25
N LYS A 11 6.49 -22.00 0.04
CA LYS A 11 5.64 -23.13 0.43
C LYS A 11 5.59 -24.19 -0.67
N ILE A 12 5.40 -23.80 -1.93
CA ILE A 12 5.34 -24.73 -3.07
C ILE A 12 6.67 -25.45 -3.25
N LEU A 13 7.79 -24.71 -3.14
CA LEU A 13 9.11 -25.31 -3.24
C LEU A 13 9.36 -26.32 -2.12
N ALA A 14 8.98 -25.99 -0.88
CA ALA A 14 9.08 -26.90 0.25
C ALA A 14 8.22 -28.17 0.06
N GLU A 15 6.99 -28.04 -0.42
CA GLU A 15 6.11 -29.18 -0.78
C GLU A 15 6.73 -30.09 -1.86
N LYS A 16 7.58 -29.54 -2.73
CA LYS A 16 8.30 -30.28 -3.77
C LYS A 16 9.67 -30.82 -3.31
N GLY A 17 9.97 -30.76 -2.02
CA GLY A 17 11.20 -31.30 -1.44
C GLY A 17 12.41 -30.38 -1.59
N LEU A 18 12.23 -29.14 -2.07
CA LEU A 18 13.27 -28.12 -2.08
C LEU A 18 13.24 -27.39 -0.74
N GLY A 19 14.06 -27.88 0.19
CA GLY A 19 14.23 -27.26 1.52
C GLY A 19 14.72 -25.82 1.44
N PRO A 20 14.60 -25.04 2.53
CA PRO A 20 15.01 -23.65 2.57
C PRO A 20 16.52 -23.54 2.34
N ARG A 21 16.90 -22.98 1.19
CA ARG A 21 18.28 -22.59 0.86
C ARG A 21 18.34 -21.08 0.79
N GLU A 22 19.50 -20.52 1.10
CA GLU A 22 19.72 -19.07 1.05
C GLU A 22 19.39 -18.51 -0.35
N GLU A 23 19.83 -19.22 -1.39
CA GLU A 23 19.56 -18.90 -2.79
C GLU A 23 18.05 -18.89 -3.12
N LEU A 24 17.30 -19.88 -2.63
CA LEU A 24 15.85 -19.96 -2.83
C LEU A 24 15.11 -18.82 -2.12
N THR A 25 15.61 -18.43 -0.95
CA THR A 25 15.03 -17.34 -0.17
C THR A 25 15.28 -16.00 -0.86
N ARG A 26 16.45 -15.84 -1.49
CA ARG A 26 16.77 -14.69 -2.33
C ARG A 26 15.91 -14.63 -3.58
N ILE A 27 15.81 -15.73 -4.33
CA ILE A 27 14.90 -15.83 -5.49
C ILE A 27 13.47 -15.49 -5.05
N ALA A 28 12.98 -16.05 -3.95
CA ALA A 28 11.65 -15.76 -3.45
C ALA A 28 11.44 -14.29 -3.06
N ALA A 29 12.48 -13.57 -2.64
CA ALA A 29 12.39 -12.14 -2.35
C ALA A 29 12.33 -11.28 -3.63
N GLU A 30 12.99 -11.70 -4.70
CA GLU A 30 13.13 -10.93 -5.94
C GLU A 30 12.15 -11.37 -7.05
N HIS A 31 11.53 -12.55 -6.95
CA HIS A 31 10.74 -13.13 -8.03
C HIS A 31 9.61 -12.26 -8.58
N VAL A 32 8.96 -11.47 -7.70
CA VAL A 32 7.88 -10.55 -8.10
C VAL A 32 8.41 -9.46 -9.03
N LYS A 33 9.65 -9.01 -8.83
CA LYS A 33 10.31 -8.02 -9.67
C LYS A 33 10.79 -8.65 -10.98
N ASP A 34 11.37 -9.84 -10.90
CA ASP A 34 11.88 -10.56 -12.08
C ASP A 34 10.76 -10.93 -13.05
N LEU A 35 9.60 -11.32 -12.51
CA LEU A 35 8.38 -11.67 -13.26
C LEU A 35 7.43 -10.48 -13.45
N ALA A 36 7.91 -9.25 -13.27
CA ALA A 36 7.09 -8.06 -13.47
C ALA A 36 6.62 -7.96 -14.93
N PRO A 37 5.43 -7.37 -15.17
CA PRO A 37 4.97 -7.14 -16.52
C PRO A 37 5.90 -6.17 -17.28
N LEU A 38 5.94 -6.30 -18.62
CA LEU A 38 6.56 -5.32 -19.51
C LEU A 38 5.96 -3.92 -19.26
N SER A 39 6.76 -2.88 -19.48
CA SER A 39 6.44 -1.49 -19.15
C SER A 39 5.02 -1.08 -19.59
N GLY A 40 4.27 -0.48 -18.66
CA GLY A 40 2.91 0.03 -18.91
C GLY A 40 1.80 -1.01 -18.84
N ARG A 41 2.10 -2.26 -18.45
CA ARG A 41 1.11 -3.31 -18.24
C ARG A 41 1.00 -3.69 -16.76
N HIS A 42 -0.16 -4.18 -16.38
CA HIS A 42 -0.49 -4.61 -15.02
C HIS A 42 -1.17 -5.97 -15.04
N PHE A 43 -0.91 -6.77 -14.02
CA PHE A 43 -1.61 -8.03 -13.79
C PHE A 43 -2.63 -7.88 -12.67
N THR A 44 -3.73 -8.63 -12.78
CA THR A 44 -4.66 -8.82 -11.66
C THR A 44 -4.00 -9.65 -10.57
N GLU A 45 -4.50 -9.57 -9.34
CA GLU A 45 -3.95 -10.35 -8.22
C GLU A 45 -3.96 -11.86 -8.50
N GLU A 46 -5.02 -12.35 -9.12
CA GLU A 46 -5.15 -13.75 -9.52
C GLU A 46 -4.10 -14.14 -10.56
N THR A 47 -3.85 -13.27 -11.53
CA THR A 47 -2.83 -13.52 -12.56
C THR A 47 -1.43 -13.52 -11.96
N GLU A 48 -1.11 -12.58 -11.07
CA GLU A 48 0.17 -12.55 -10.35
C GLU A 48 0.37 -13.83 -9.54
N LYS A 49 -0.67 -14.34 -8.85
CA LYS A 49 -0.62 -15.61 -8.13
C LYS A 49 -0.36 -16.78 -9.07
N ASN A 50 -1.06 -16.85 -10.19
CA ASN A 50 -0.89 -17.92 -11.18
C ASN A 50 0.52 -17.92 -11.81
N ILE A 51 1.09 -16.73 -12.04
CA ILE A 51 2.47 -16.57 -12.49
C ILE A 51 3.44 -17.10 -11.42
N THR A 52 3.27 -16.71 -10.15
CA THR A 52 4.10 -17.20 -9.04
C THR A 52 3.99 -18.72 -8.89
N LEU A 53 2.78 -19.30 -8.98
CA LEU A 53 2.55 -20.74 -8.95
C LEU A 53 3.32 -21.45 -10.08
N LYS A 54 3.13 -20.98 -11.33
CA LYS A 54 3.77 -21.58 -12.50
C LYS A 54 5.30 -21.51 -12.43
N ALA A 55 5.85 -20.37 -12.01
CA ALA A 55 7.28 -20.19 -11.85
C ALA A 55 7.87 -21.12 -10.79
N ALA A 56 7.21 -21.26 -9.64
CA ALA A 56 7.64 -22.19 -8.57
C ALA A 56 7.60 -23.65 -9.06
N HIS A 57 6.56 -24.04 -9.79
CA HIS A 57 6.44 -25.37 -10.37
C HIS A 57 7.52 -25.68 -11.39
N GLN A 58 7.80 -24.75 -12.31
CA GLN A 58 8.87 -24.92 -13.30
C GLN A 58 10.24 -25.02 -12.62
N LEU A 59 10.52 -24.17 -11.62
CA LEU A 59 11.78 -24.24 -10.88
C LEU A 59 11.94 -25.58 -10.17
N ALA A 60 10.88 -26.08 -9.52
CA ALA A 60 10.89 -27.38 -8.88
C ALA A 60 11.10 -28.53 -9.88
N GLN A 61 10.41 -28.49 -11.01
CA GLN A 61 10.52 -29.51 -12.06
C GLN A 61 11.90 -29.53 -12.71
N SER A 62 12.46 -28.37 -13.04
CA SER A 62 13.82 -28.25 -13.57
C SER A 62 14.85 -28.79 -12.58
N ARG A 63 14.64 -28.58 -11.28
CA ARG A 63 15.50 -29.15 -10.24
C ARG A 63 15.43 -30.66 -10.11
N LEU A 64 14.27 -31.26 -10.36
CA LEU A 64 14.11 -32.72 -10.40
C LEU A 64 14.81 -33.32 -11.64
N ASN A 65 14.73 -32.65 -12.78
CA ASN A 65 15.30 -33.13 -14.04
C ASN A 65 16.82 -32.88 -14.15
N SER A 66 17.32 -31.83 -13.51
CA SER A 66 18.73 -31.42 -13.59
C SER A 66 19.21 -30.89 -12.22
N PRO A 67 19.57 -31.79 -11.30
CA PRO A 67 20.03 -31.40 -9.97
C PRO A 67 21.41 -30.72 -9.99
N GLU A 68 22.22 -30.98 -11.01
CA GLU A 68 23.60 -30.48 -11.12
C GLU A 68 23.70 -29.00 -11.53
N THR A 69 22.68 -28.46 -12.22
CA THR A 69 22.70 -27.06 -12.66
C THR A 69 22.52 -26.10 -11.48
N PRO A 70 23.26 -24.98 -11.41
CA PRO A 70 23.06 -23.97 -10.37
C PRO A 70 21.62 -23.42 -10.38
N ILE A 71 21.02 -23.22 -9.19
CA ILE A 71 19.60 -22.82 -9.11
C ILE A 71 19.34 -21.44 -9.73
N LEU A 72 20.33 -20.55 -9.61
CA LEU A 72 20.26 -19.20 -10.12
C LEU A 72 20.24 -19.19 -11.65
N ASP A 73 20.95 -20.12 -12.29
CA ASP A 73 20.96 -20.23 -13.74
C ASP A 73 19.63 -20.80 -14.25
N THR A 74 19.10 -21.84 -13.59
CA THR A 74 17.74 -22.34 -13.86
C THR A 74 16.69 -21.23 -13.68
N TRP A 75 16.83 -20.40 -12.64
CA TRP A 75 15.92 -19.27 -12.42
C TRP A 75 16.02 -18.23 -13.54
N ARG A 76 17.23 -17.87 -13.97
CA ARG A 76 17.45 -16.94 -15.10
C ARG A 76 16.83 -17.46 -16.39
N GLU A 77 16.93 -18.75 -16.65
CA GLU A 77 16.28 -19.39 -17.81
C GLU A 77 14.76 -19.26 -17.74
N ILE A 78 14.15 -19.53 -16.58
CA ILE A 78 12.70 -19.38 -16.35
C ILE A 78 12.26 -17.93 -16.56
N VAL A 79 13.01 -16.96 -16.03
CA VAL A 79 12.72 -15.52 -16.22
C VAL A 79 12.86 -15.13 -17.69
N THR A 80 13.88 -15.65 -18.38
CA THR A 80 14.08 -15.39 -19.81
C THR A 80 12.95 -15.99 -20.64
N ASP A 81 12.55 -17.22 -20.35
CA ASP A 81 11.41 -17.88 -20.99
C ASP A 81 10.11 -17.12 -20.73
N TYR A 82 9.88 -16.66 -19.50
CA TYR A 82 8.74 -15.83 -19.15
C TYR A 82 8.66 -14.58 -20.03
N HIS A 83 9.73 -13.81 -20.16
CA HIS A 83 9.70 -12.60 -21.01
C HIS A 83 9.64 -12.91 -22.51
N ARG A 84 10.30 -13.99 -22.96
CA ARG A 84 10.33 -14.40 -24.38
C ARG A 84 8.98 -14.95 -24.85
N SER A 85 8.27 -15.68 -24.00
CA SER A 85 6.98 -16.31 -24.29
C SER A 85 5.78 -15.36 -24.12
N ARG A 86 6.02 -14.04 -24.11
CA ARG A 86 4.99 -13.03 -23.78
C ARG A 86 4.29 -13.35 -22.46
N GLN A 87 5.07 -13.54 -21.41
CA GLN A 87 4.59 -13.75 -20.04
C GLN A 87 3.74 -15.01 -19.94
N TRP A 88 4.12 -16.08 -20.66
CA TRP A 88 3.38 -17.33 -20.76
C TRP A 88 1.91 -17.21 -21.21
N GLY A 89 1.55 -16.12 -21.89
CA GLY A 89 0.18 -15.88 -22.37
C GLY A 89 -0.80 -15.41 -21.30
N PHE A 90 -0.34 -15.01 -20.11
CA PHE A 90 -1.22 -14.46 -19.08
C PHE A 90 -1.79 -13.09 -19.50
N PRO A 91 -3.09 -12.83 -19.28
CA PRO A 91 -3.72 -11.57 -19.66
C PRO A 91 -3.17 -10.43 -18.80
N SER A 92 -2.74 -9.36 -19.45
CA SER A 92 -2.33 -8.12 -18.80
C SER A 92 -3.30 -6.99 -19.18
N SER A 93 -3.62 -6.15 -18.20
CA SER A 93 -4.43 -4.94 -18.40
C SER A 93 -3.52 -3.72 -18.52
N SER A 94 -3.90 -2.76 -19.36
CA SER A 94 -3.30 -1.43 -19.37
C SER A 94 -3.75 -0.58 -18.18
N GLN A 95 -4.91 -0.90 -17.61
CA GLN A 95 -5.47 -0.18 -16.47
C GLN A 95 -4.93 -0.77 -15.18
N LYS A 96 -4.25 0.06 -14.39
CA LYS A 96 -3.82 -0.29 -13.05
C LYS A 96 -5.05 -0.54 -12.19
N GLU A 97 -5.19 -1.77 -11.71
CA GLU A 97 -6.21 -2.11 -10.74
C GLU A 97 -6.00 -1.23 -9.49
N ASN A 98 -7.03 -0.48 -9.10
CA ASN A 98 -7.03 0.31 -7.89
C ASN A 98 -7.12 -0.65 -6.71
N ARG A 99 -5.97 -1.19 -6.30
CA ARG A 99 -5.88 -1.94 -5.04
C ARG A 99 -6.45 -1.04 -3.95
N PRO A 100 -7.40 -1.50 -3.12
CA PRO A 100 -7.69 -0.80 -1.88
C PRO A 100 -6.34 -0.68 -1.17
N LYS A 101 -5.84 0.55 -1.03
CA LYS A 101 -4.64 0.77 -0.24
C LYS A 101 -5.02 0.28 1.15
N ASP A 102 -4.36 -0.77 1.62
CA ASP A 102 -4.39 -1.10 3.04
C ASP A 102 -4.01 0.19 3.77
N ILE A 103 -5.02 0.86 4.32
CA ILE A 103 -4.82 2.09 5.05
C ILE A 103 -4.17 1.59 6.33
N THR A 104 -2.85 1.72 6.43
CA THR A 104 -2.17 1.30 7.65
C THR A 104 -2.81 2.07 8.81
N PRO A 105 -3.26 1.39 9.87
CA PRO A 105 -4.02 2.01 10.97
C PRO A 105 -3.27 3.22 11.56
N THR A 106 -1.94 3.20 11.48
CA THR A 106 -1.05 4.31 11.87
C THR A 106 -1.32 5.63 11.16
N ARG A 107 -1.71 5.62 9.88
CA ARG A 107 -1.95 6.84 9.10
C ARG A 107 -3.27 7.50 9.48
N GLU A 108 -4.28 6.70 9.79
CA GLU A 108 -5.56 7.20 10.29
C GLU A 108 -5.38 7.79 11.68
N VAL A 109 -4.69 7.08 12.57
CA VAL A 109 -4.39 7.55 13.94
C VAL A 109 -3.59 8.86 13.90
N ALA A 110 -2.60 8.99 13.01
CA ALA A 110 -1.84 10.22 12.84
C ALA A 110 -2.72 11.41 12.42
N SER A 111 -3.71 11.19 11.54
CA SER A 111 -4.65 12.25 11.17
C SER A 111 -5.53 12.68 12.33
N TYR A 112 -6.02 11.75 13.15
CA TYR A 112 -6.81 12.09 14.35
C TYR A 112 -5.96 12.83 15.38
N PHE A 113 -4.72 12.36 15.61
CA PHE A 113 -3.78 13.00 16.52
C PHE A 113 -3.46 14.43 16.08
N TRP A 114 -3.24 14.65 14.78
CA TRP A 114 -3.00 15.98 14.22
C TRP A 114 -4.19 16.92 14.44
N THR A 115 -5.42 16.47 14.18
CA THR A 115 -6.61 17.28 14.42
C THR A 115 -6.81 17.60 15.91
N MET A 116 -6.54 16.63 16.79
CA MET A 116 -6.59 16.84 18.24
C MET A 116 -5.57 17.89 18.70
N PHE A 117 -4.32 17.78 18.21
CA PHE A 117 -3.26 18.76 18.50
C PHE A 117 -3.64 20.15 18.02
N GLN A 118 -4.16 20.27 16.79
CA GLN A 118 -4.62 21.54 16.23
C GLN A 118 -5.73 22.17 17.08
N ALA A 119 -6.70 21.37 17.54
CA ALA A 119 -7.80 21.86 18.39
C ALA A 119 -7.29 22.37 19.74
N LEU A 120 -6.38 21.63 20.38
CA LEU A 120 -5.75 22.04 21.64
C LEU A 120 -4.92 23.32 21.47
N PHE A 121 -4.14 23.41 20.39
CA PHE A 121 -3.36 24.60 20.06
C PHE A 121 -4.26 25.80 19.82
N LEU A 122 -5.33 25.67 19.03
CA LEU A 122 -6.26 26.76 18.76
C LEU A 122 -6.95 27.25 20.04
N MET A 123 -7.42 26.32 20.88
CA MET A 123 -8.08 26.65 22.14
C MET A 123 -7.13 27.38 23.11
N LYS A 124 -5.88 26.90 23.24
CA LYS A 124 -4.94 27.44 24.22
C LYS A 124 -4.18 28.68 23.74
N CYS A 125 -3.90 28.79 22.44
CA CYS A 125 -3.13 29.91 21.91
C CYS A 125 -4.03 31.02 21.36
N VAL A 126 -5.15 30.69 20.70
CA VAL A 126 -5.98 31.72 20.07
C VAL A 126 -7.05 32.21 21.04
N ILE A 127 -7.85 31.30 21.61
CA ILE A 127 -8.97 31.71 22.48
C ILE A 127 -8.45 32.33 23.79
N LEU A 128 -7.42 31.75 24.39
CA LEU A 128 -6.84 32.27 25.64
C LEU A 128 -6.09 33.59 25.45
N PHE A 129 -5.32 33.75 24.37
CA PHE A 129 -4.63 35.01 24.08
C PHE A 129 -5.62 36.15 23.77
N PHE A 130 -6.54 35.93 22.83
CA PHE A 130 -7.53 36.94 22.47
C PHE A 130 -8.58 37.16 23.58
N GLY A 131 -8.91 36.12 24.35
CA GLY A 131 -9.83 36.21 25.49
C GLY A 131 -9.26 37.07 26.62
N ILE A 132 -8.02 36.81 27.03
CA ILE A 132 -7.35 37.64 28.07
C ILE A 132 -7.14 39.06 27.54
N LYS A 133 -6.63 39.22 26.31
CA LYS A 133 -6.39 40.56 25.76
C LYS A 133 -7.67 41.36 25.52
N SER A 134 -8.77 40.73 25.13
CA SER A 134 -10.07 41.41 25.01
C SER A 134 -10.66 41.80 26.36
N ALA A 135 -10.30 41.10 27.45
CA ALA A 135 -10.73 41.46 28.80
C ALA A 135 -9.90 42.60 29.39
N GLU A 136 -8.60 42.67 29.07
CA GLU A 136 -7.70 43.77 29.46
C GLU A 136 -7.99 45.05 28.67
N GLU A 137 -8.14 44.95 27.35
CA GLU A 137 -8.34 46.08 26.45
C GLU A 137 -9.45 45.76 25.45
N PRO A 138 -10.69 46.23 25.67
CA PRO A 138 -11.80 46.00 24.75
C PRO A 138 -11.62 46.87 23.49
N SER A 139 -10.74 46.40 22.60
CA SER A 139 -10.53 46.99 21.27
C SER A 139 -11.41 46.25 20.25
N PRO A 140 -12.11 46.99 19.34
CA PRO A 140 -12.92 46.39 18.27
C PRO A 140 -12.15 45.36 17.41
N TRP A 141 -10.84 45.56 17.24
CA TRP A 141 -9.98 44.66 16.48
C TRP A 141 -9.78 43.31 17.19
N MET A 142 -9.70 43.30 18.52
CA MET A 142 -9.55 42.08 19.32
C MET A 142 -10.84 41.26 19.33
N THR A 143 -11.99 41.91 19.41
CA THR A 143 -13.30 41.25 19.31
C THR A 143 -13.53 40.66 17.92
N ALA A 144 -13.16 41.38 16.85
CA ALA A 144 -13.23 40.87 15.48
C ALA A 144 -12.29 39.66 15.29
N GLY A 145 -11.07 39.71 15.84
CA GLY A 145 -10.12 38.59 15.84
C GLY A 145 -10.66 37.34 16.54
N LEU A 146 -11.33 37.52 17.69
CA LEU A 146 -11.98 36.43 18.43
C LEU A 146 -13.12 35.78 17.62
N ILE A 147 -13.99 36.58 17.01
CA ILE A 147 -15.10 36.08 16.19
C ILE A 147 -14.56 35.31 14.97
N LEU A 148 -13.52 35.85 14.31
CA LEU A 148 -12.88 35.19 13.17
C LEU A 148 -12.25 33.85 13.57
N ALA A 149 -11.58 33.78 14.72
CA ALA A 149 -11.00 32.55 15.23
C ALA A 149 -12.07 31.47 15.51
N ILE A 150 -13.20 31.86 16.08
CA ILE A 150 -14.35 30.96 16.32
C ILE A 150 -14.90 30.47 14.98
N ALA A 151 -15.17 31.38 14.04
CA ALA A 151 -15.67 31.03 12.71
C ALA A 151 -14.73 30.09 11.95
N PHE A 152 -13.41 30.33 12.04
CA PHE A 152 -12.39 29.48 11.43
C PHE A 152 -12.36 28.08 12.05
N SER A 153 -12.50 27.98 13.38
CA SER A 153 -12.60 26.71 14.09
C SER A 153 -13.76 25.86 13.57
N PHE A 154 -14.98 26.42 13.55
CA PHE A 154 -16.17 25.73 13.02
C PHE A 154 -16.04 25.42 11.52
N GLY A 155 -15.51 26.35 10.73
CA GLY A 155 -15.30 26.15 9.29
C GLY A 155 -14.35 24.98 9.00
N SER A 156 -13.26 24.86 9.77
CA SER A 156 -12.31 23.76 9.63
C SER A 156 -12.93 22.38 9.92
N LEU A 157 -13.82 22.30 10.92
CA LEU A 157 -14.55 21.09 11.30
C LEU A 157 -15.54 20.68 10.21
N ILE A 158 -16.33 21.63 9.69
CA ILE A 158 -17.28 21.39 8.60
C ILE A 158 -16.54 20.93 7.33
N TRP A 159 -15.45 21.61 6.98
CA TRP A 159 -14.64 21.23 5.82
C TRP A 159 -14.03 19.83 5.97
N PHE A 160 -13.53 19.50 7.16
CA PHE A 160 -13.01 18.16 7.46
C PHE A 160 -14.10 17.08 7.35
N ALA A 161 -15.29 17.33 7.89
CA ALA A 161 -16.43 16.42 7.79
C ALA A 161 -16.83 16.17 6.33
N ILE A 162 -16.94 17.22 5.51
CA ILE A 162 -17.24 17.11 4.07
C ILE A 162 -16.13 16.37 3.33
N ARG A 163 -14.86 16.66 3.64
CA ARG A 163 -13.72 15.97 3.00
C ARG A 163 -13.69 14.49 3.34
N LYS A 164 -14.10 14.12 4.55
CA LYS A 164 -14.16 12.71 4.99
C LYS A 164 -15.35 11.98 4.39
N SER A 165 -16.55 12.60 4.34
CA SER A 165 -17.73 11.96 3.75
C SER A 165 -17.57 11.64 2.26
N ARG A 166 -16.79 12.45 1.52
CA ARG A 166 -16.47 12.20 0.11
C ARG A 166 -15.48 11.06 -0.13
N LYS A 167 -14.83 10.55 0.92
CA LYS A 167 -13.81 9.50 0.85
C LYS A 167 -14.33 8.11 1.18
N GLU A 168 -15.59 7.95 1.55
CA GLU A 168 -16.24 6.64 1.62
C GLU A 168 -16.79 6.31 0.22
N PRO A 169 -16.13 5.47 -0.59
CA PRO A 169 -16.74 4.97 -1.80
C PRO A 169 -17.70 3.87 -1.36
N LYS A 170 -19.01 4.11 -1.52
CA LYS A 170 -20.11 3.13 -1.53
C LYS A 170 -19.67 1.65 -1.41
N GLU A 171 -19.42 1.19 -0.20
CA GLU A 171 -19.20 -0.22 0.13
C GLU A 171 -20.53 -0.85 0.61
N LYS A 172 -21.61 -0.51 -0.09
CA LYS A 172 -22.96 -1.08 0.13
C LYS A 172 -23.70 -1.10 -1.19
N GLU A 173 -23.25 -1.95 -2.11
CA GLU A 173 -24.05 -2.54 -3.19
C GLU A 173 -23.17 -3.58 -3.91
N ARG A 174 -22.98 -4.73 -3.26
CA ARG A 174 -22.70 -6.04 -3.86
C ARG A 174 -22.87 -7.12 -2.82
#